data_AF-A0A0Q8U479-F1
#
_entry.id   AF-A0A0Q8U479-F1
#
_cell.length_a   1.000
_cell.length_b   1.000
_cell.length_c   1.000
_cell.angle_alpha   90.00
_cell.angle_beta   90.00
_cell.angle_gamma   90.00
#
_symmetry.space_group_name_H-M   'P 1'
#
loop_
_entity.id
_entity.type
_entity.pdbx_description
1 polymer ?
#
loop_
_entity_poly.entity_id
_entity_poly.type
_entity_poly.pdbx_seq_one_letter_code
_entity_poly.pdbx_strand_id
1 'polypeptide(L)'
;MRLYLAIHAPALALPPDLRDRAINAALLVLTQVGVRLEDCLEALAEMEDEQDAPETFDVDGRIMAAWWDAQDAARAVCGVVQQHGFSLEVLDADIPRQ
;
A
#
# COMPACT_ATOMS: atom_id res chain seq x y z
N MET A 1 13.81 -11.13 -1.47
CA MET A 1 12.61 -10.31 -1.60
C MET A 1 12.82 -9.04 -0.82
N ARG A 2 13.04 -7.95 -1.54
CA ARG A 2 13.19 -6.62 -0.96
C ARG A 2 11.98 -5.80 -1.39
N LEU A 3 10.98 -5.74 -0.51
CA LEU A 3 9.75 -5.01 -0.78
C LEU A 3 9.90 -3.51 -0.51
N TYR A 4 9.18 -2.70 -1.30
CA TYR A 4 9.04 -1.27 -1.08
C TYR A 4 7.65 -0.79 -1.51
N LEU A 5 7.22 0.35 -0.96
CA LEU A 5 6.00 1.02 -1.38
C LEU A 5 6.27 1.94 -2.57
N ALA A 6 5.35 1.94 -3.52
CA ALA A 6 5.26 2.94 -4.58
C ALA A 6 3.90 3.64 -4.52
N ILE A 7 3.86 4.87 -5.03
CA ILE A 7 2.62 5.63 -5.21
C ILE A 7 2.31 5.66 -6.70
N HIS A 8 1.14 5.16 -7.07
CA HIS A 8 0.55 5.34 -8.39
C HIS A 8 -0.42 6.53 -8.35
N ALA A 9 -0.03 7.63 -8.98
CA ALA A 9 -0.85 8.84 -9.05
C ALA A 9 -0.67 9.59 -10.38
N PRO A 10 -1.20 9.09 -11.51
CA PRO A 10 -0.91 9.61 -12.85
C PRO A 10 -1.42 11.04 -13.07
N ALA A 11 -2.46 11.45 -12.35
CA ALA A 11 -3.01 12.81 -12.44
C ALA A 11 -2.30 13.83 -11.53
N LEU A 12 -1.33 13.40 -10.71
CA LEU A 12 -0.68 14.23 -9.70
C LEU A 12 0.82 14.34 -9.95
N ALA A 13 1.30 15.58 -10.10
CA ALA A 13 2.74 15.85 -10.05
C ALA A 13 3.22 15.74 -8.60
N LEU A 14 3.89 14.64 -8.26
CA LEU A 14 4.48 14.40 -6.94
C LEU A 14 5.99 14.65 -6.95
N PRO A 15 6.47 15.77 -6.38
CA PRO A 15 7.90 15.99 -6.16
C PRO A 15 8.52 14.85 -5.34
N PRO A 16 9.80 14.50 -5.56
CA PRO A 16 10.47 13.42 -4.83
C PRO A 16 10.32 13.53 -3.31
N ASP A 17 10.57 14.71 -2.73
CA ASP A 17 10.46 14.93 -1.28
C ASP A 17 9.03 14.75 -0.74
N LEU A 18 8.01 15.02 -1.56
CA LEU A 18 6.61 14.80 -1.17
C LEU A 18 6.27 13.31 -1.24
N ARG A 19 6.76 12.62 -2.28
CA ARG A 19 6.61 11.18 -2.46
C ARG A 19 7.24 10.41 -1.30
N ASP A 20 8.46 10.76 -0.92
CA ASP A 20 9.18 10.10 0.17
C ASP A 20 8.47 10.31 1.51
N ARG A 21 7.94 11.51 1.77
CA ARG A 21 7.13 11.78 2.97
C ARG A 21 5.84 10.97 2.99
N ALA A 22 5.15 10.84 1.86
CA ALA A 22 3.93 10.07 1.76
C ALA A 22 4.18 8.57 1.97
N ILE A 23 5.24 8.03 1.37
CA ILE A 23 5.69 6.65 1.60
C ILE A 23 6.04 6.43 3.07
N ASN A 24 6.81 7.34 3.68
CA ASN A 24 7.18 7.23 5.10
C ASN A 24 5.96 7.29 6.02
N ALA A 25 4.94 8.09 5.69
CA ALA A 25 3.69 8.14 6.46
C ALA A 25 2.93 6.81 6.39
N ALA A 26 2.81 6.21 5.21
CA ALA A 26 2.22 4.88 5.05
C ALA A 26 2.98 3.81 5.85
N LEU A 27 4.31 3.76 5.72
CA LEU A 27 5.15 2.82 6.46
C LEU A 27 5.01 3.00 7.97
N LEU A 28 4.89 4.23 8.45
CA LEU A 28 4.70 4.51 9.87
C LEU A 28 3.37 3.93 10.37
N VAL A 29 2.28 4.10 9.63
CA VAL A 29 0.97 3.51 9.98
C VAL A 29 1.08 1.99 10.10
N LEU A 30 1.61 1.33 9.07
CA LEU A 30 1.78 -0.14 9.07
C LEU A 30 2.66 -0.61 10.25
N THR A 31 3.78 0.07 10.48
CA THR A 31 4.71 -0.27 11.57
C THR A 31 4.07 -0.09 12.94
N GLN A 32 3.24 0.94 13.13
CA GLN A 32 2.56 1.19 14.41
C GLN A 32 1.58 0.09 14.80
N VAL A 33 0.95 -0.55 13.83
CA VAL A 33 0.02 -1.68 14.04
C VAL A 33 0.69 -3.04 13.89
N GLY A 34 1.99 -3.09 13.60
CA GLY A 34 2.77 -4.32 13.49
C GLY A 34 2.53 -5.11 12.20
N VAL A 35 2.01 -4.46 11.15
CA VAL A 35 1.78 -5.07 9.83
C VAL A 35 3.01 -4.86 8.95
N ARG A 36 3.50 -5.92 8.30
CA ARG A 36 4.66 -5.86 7.41
C ARG A 36 4.22 -5.78 5.95
N LEU A 37 5.11 -5.30 5.09
CA LEU A 37 4.85 -5.24 3.65
C LEU A 37 4.65 -6.63 3.02
N GLU A 38 5.32 -7.67 3.56
CA GLU A 38 5.07 -9.05 3.11
C GLU A 38 3.62 -9.44 3.37
N ASP A 39 3.10 -9.08 4.53
CA ASP A 39 1.74 -9.42 4.93
C ASP A 39 0.71 -8.67 4.04
N CYS A 40 0.98 -7.40 3.74
CA CYS A 40 0.15 -6.65 2.79
C CYS A 40 0.17 -7.25 1.38
N LEU A 41 1.32 -7.70 0.89
CA LEU A 41 1.45 -8.27 -0.45
C LEU A 41 0.58 -9.54 -0.60
N GLU A 42 0.64 -10.44 0.38
CA GLU A 42 -0.15 -11.68 0.39
C GLU A 42 -1.64 -11.37 0.47
N ALA A 43 -2.06 -10.47 1.38
CA ALA A 43 -3.47 -10.07 1.50
C ALA A 43 -4.01 -9.41 0.22
N LEU A 44 -3.20 -8.58 -0.45
CA LEU A 44 -3.58 -7.95 -1.72
C LEU A 44 -3.68 -8.97 -2.86
N ALA A 45 -2.79 -9.96 -2.90
CA ALA A 45 -2.84 -11.03 -3.89
C ALA A 45 -4.10 -11.90 -3.70
N GLU A 46 -4.45 -12.24 -2.45
CA GLU A 46 -5.70 -12.96 -2.14
C GLU A 46 -6.94 -12.18 -2.59
N MET A 47 -6.91 -10.84 -2.53
CA MET A 47 -8.02 -10.00 -3.00
C MET A 47 -8.12 -9.89 -4.53
N GLU A 48 -7.00 -9.97 -5.25
CA GLU A 48 -6.99 -9.91 -6.72
C GLU A 48 -7.49 -11.22 -7.35
N ASP A 49 -7.19 -12.34 -6.72
CA ASP A 49 -7.71 -13.65 -7.10
C ASP A 49 -9.14 -13.85 -6.54
N GLU A 50 -10.17 -13.37 -7.27
CA GLU A 50 -11.61 -13.53 -6.99
C GLU A 50 -12.11 -15.01 -6.86
N GLN A 51 -11.22 -16.01 -6.81
CA GLN A 51 -11.57 -17.42 -6.91
C GLN A 51 -11.64 -18.12 -5.56
N ASP A 52 -12.78 -18.04 -4.86
CA ASP A 52 -13.31 -19.04 -3.91
C ASP A 52 -12.30 -19.68 -2.92
N ALA A 53 -11.17 -19.03 -2.66
CA ALA A 53 -10.20 -19.44 -1.68
C ALA A 53 -10.69 -18.94 -0.33
N PRO A 54 -10.70 -19.77 0.72
CA PRO A 54 -10.95 -19.24 2.06
C PRO A 54 -9.94 -18.11 2.30
N GLU A 55 -10.38 -16.93 2.73
CA GLU A 55 -9.49 -15.86 3.19
C GLU A 55 -8.60 -16.48 4.28
N THR A 56 -7.35 -16.78 3.95
CA THR A 56 -6.45 -17.48 4.88
C THR A 56 -5.50 -16.52 5.57
N PHE A 57 -5.25 -15.38 4.93
CA PHE A 57 -4.22 -14.46 5.34
C PHE A 57 -4.76 -13.31 6.19
N ASP A 58 -5.88 -12.69 5.80
CA ASP A 58 -6.49 -11.57 6.51
C ASP A 58 -7.89 -11.89 7.07
N VAL A 59 -8.01 -13.04 7.75
CA VAL A 59 -9.29 -13.56 8.30
C VAL A 59 -10.04 -12.54 9.18
N ASP A 60 -9.30 -11.69 9.90
CA ASP A 60 -9.89 -10.66 10.79
C ASP A 60 -9.96 -9.26 10.14
N GLY A 61 -9.53 -9.13 8.88
CA GLY A 61 -9.54 -7.89 8.10
C GLY A 61 -8.54 -6.83 8.58
N ARG A 62 -7.65 -7.15 9.54
CA ARG A 62 -6.73 -6.17 10.11
C ARG A 62 -5.67 -5.70 9.14
N ILE A 63 -5.15 -6.59 8.30
CA ILE A 63 -4.07 -6.26 7.35
C ILE A 63 -4.62 -5.30 6.30
N MET A 64 -5.81 -5.57 5.77
CA MET A 64 -6.45 -4.70 4.80
C MET A 64 -6.93 -3.39 5.42
N ALA A 65 -7.43 -3.40 6.66
CA ALA A 65 -7.73 -2.17 7.37
C ALA A 65 -6.48 -1.29 7.55
N ALA A 66 -5.36 -1.88 7.98
CA ALA A 66 -4.09 -1.19 8.11
C ALA A 66 -3.56 -0.67 6.76
N TRP A 67 -3.75 -1.44 5.69
CA TRP A 67 -3.39 -1.04 4.34
C TRP A 67 -4.18 0.19 3.87
N TRP A 68 -5.49 0.23 4.12
CA TRP A 68 -6.34 1.39 3.81
C TRP A 68 -5.99 2.62 4.65
N ASP A 69 -5.72 2.46 5.94
CA ASP A 69 -5.24 3.56 6.78
C ASP A 69 -3.89 4.11 6.29
N ALA A 70 -3.00 3.22 5.83
CA ALA A 70 -1.71 3.61 5.25
C ALA A 70 -1.88 4.38 3.93
N GLN A 71 -2.79 3.95 3.06
CA GLN A 71 -3.14 4.69 1.85
C GLN A 71 -3.67 6.09 2.18
N ASP A 72 -4.57 6.20 3.16
CA ASP A 72 -5.14 7.48 3.55
C ASP A 72 -4.11 8.41 4.18
N ALA A 73 -3.17 7.89 4.97
CA ALA A 73 -2.05 8.67 5.51
C ALA A 73 -1.14 9.22 4.39
N ALA A 74 -0.76 8.39 3.41
CA ALA A 74 0.02 8.84 2.26
C ALA A 74 -0.73 9.90 1.44
N ARG A 75 -2.03 9.69 1.23
CA ARG A 75 -2.92 10.59 0.49
C ARG A 75 -3.05 11.95 1.19
N ALA A 76 -3.19 11.95 2.51
CA ALA A 76 -3.26 13.17 3.33
C ALA A 76 -1.98 14.00 3.24
N VAL A 77 -0.81 13.36 3.26
CA VAL A 77 0.49 14.04 3.03
C VAL A 77 0.54 14.71 1.66
N CYS A 78 -0.04 14.07 0.64
CA CYS A 78 -0.10 14.62 -0.72
C CYS A 78 -1.15 15.73 -0.89
N GLY A 79 -1.97 16.01 0.14
CA GLY A 79 -3.06 17.00 0.07
C GLY A 79 -4.22 16.57 -0.85
N VAL A 80 -4.36 15.27 -1.10
CA VAL A 80 -5.36 14.72 -2.02
C VAL A 80 -6.65 14.38 -1.26
N VAL A 81 -7.78 14.93 -1.69
CA VAL A 81 -9.07 14.77 -0.97
C VAL A 81 -9.88 13.55 -1.46
N GLN A 82 -9.66 13.09 -2.70
CA GLN A 82 -10.37 11.94 -3.29
C GLN A 82 -9.40 10.81 -3.63
N GLN A 83 -9.85 9.55 -3.50
CA GLN A 83 -9.02 8.37 -3.82
C GLN A 83 -8.87 8.10 -5.32
N HIS A 84 -9.69 8.70 -6.19
CA HIS A 84 -9.63 8.41 -7.63
C HIS A 84 -8.27 8.78 -8.22
N GLY A 85 -7.56 7.76 -8.71
CA GLY A 85 -6.24 7.92 -9.32
C GLY A 85 -5.11 8.15 -8.33
N PHE A 86 -5.27 7.77 -7.06
CA PHE A 86 -4.18 7.65 -6.09
C PHE A 86 -4.23 6.26 -5.43
N SER A 87 -3.16 5.50 -5.54
CA SER A 87 -3.03 4.22 -4.84
C SER A 87 -1.59 3.97 -4.37
N LEU A 88 -1.47 3.16 -3.32
CA LEU A 88 -0.21 2.52 -2.95
C LEU A 88 -0.09 1.17 -3.65
N GLU A 89 1.15 0.79 -3.96
CA GLU A 89 1.52 -0.51 -4.49
C GLU A 89 2.67 -1.08 -3.67
N VAL A 90 2.62 -2.38 -3.35
CA VAL A 90 3.78 -3.11 -2.81
C VAL A 90 4.54 -3.73 -3.98
N LEU A 91 5.82 -3.42 -4.10
CA LEU A 91 6.65 -3.89 -5.20
C LEU A 91 7.89 -4.61 -4.70
N ASP A 92 8.27 -5.69 -5.38
CA ASP A 92 9.53 -6.37 -5.15
C ASP A 92 10.63 -5.73 -5.99
N ALA A 93 11.70 -5.27 -5.34
CA ALA A 93 12.88 -4.72 -6.00
C ALA A 93 13.69 -5.79 -6.75
N ASP A 94 13.49 -7.07 -6.41
CA ASP A 94 14.19 -8.19 -7.04
C ASP A 94 13.52 -8.64 -8.36
N ILE A 95 12.30 -8.16 -8.68
CA ILE A 95 11.55 -8.49 -9.89
C ILE A 95 11.62 -7.33 -10.90
N PRO A 96 12.18 -7.53 -12.11
CA PRO A 96 12.19 -6.50 -13.15
C PRO A 96 10.77 -6.21 -13.65
N ARG A 97 10.39 -4.92 -13.68
CA ARG A 97 9.11 -4.49 -14.28
C ARG A 97 9.14 -4.80 -15.79
N GLN A 98 8.12 -5.49 -16.29
CA GLN A 98 7.90 -5.71 -17.72
C GLN A 98 7.20 -4.51 -18.37
#